data_AF-A0A7W9NIR6-F1
#
_entry.id   AF-A0A7W9NIR6-F1
#
_cell.length_a   1.000
_cell.length_b   1.000
_cell.length_c   1.000
_cell.angle_alpha   90.00
_cell.angle_beta   90.00
_cell.angle_gamma   90.00
#
_symmetry.space_group_name_H-M   'P 1'
#
loop_
_entity.id
_entity.type
_entity.pdbx_description
1 polymer ?
#
loop_
_entity_poly.entity_id
_entity_poly.type
_entity_poly.pdbx_seq_one_letter_code
_entity_poly.pdbx_strand_id
1 'polypeptide(L)'
;MPPDRVAGLTDALLRQGFGTPPAIDVPTVLAGDRKSEFGAAIGRAVASACTVFDPELVLFGGPLGGHPDILPHIRAAQDGATPAAVRVAAGEFGDAAPMRGALAWAVDHGRGQLLA
;
A
#
# COMPACT_ATOMS: atom_id res chain seq x y z
N MET A 1 -40.41 11.65 -3.19
CA MET A 1 -39.01 11.16 -3.21
C MET A 1 -38.31 11.88 -4.35
N PRO A 2 -37.34 12.76 -4.06
CA PRO A 2 -36.78 13.64 -5.09
C PRO A 2 -35.89 12.83 -6.07
N PRO A 3 -35.79 13.28 -7.33
CA PRO A 3 -35.21 12.55 -8.47
C PRO A 3 -33.67 12.60 -8.51
N ASP A 4 -33.04 12.64 -7.34
CA ASP A 4 -31.60 12.78 -7.15
C ASP A 4 -31.02 11.37 -7.37
N ARG A 5 -30.85 11.02 -8.65
CA ARG A 5 -30.20 9.79 -9.09
C ARG A 5 -28.95 9.58 -8.24
N VAL A 6 -28.94 8.47 -7.50
CA VAL A 6 -27.74 7.88 -6.89
C VAL A 6 -26.65 8.00 -7.96
N ALA A 7 -25.64 8.84 -7.71
CA ALA A 7 -24.46 8.87 -8.58
C ALA A 7 -24.06 7.41 -8.79
N GLY A 8 -23.97 6.97 -10.06
CA GLY A 8 -23.70 5.58 -10.35
C GLY A 8 -22.48 5.11 -9.55
N LEU A 9 -22.44 3.84 -9.14
CA LEU A 9 -21.34 3.32 -8.32
C LEU A 9 -19.97 3.70 -8.88
N THR A 10 -19.82 3.70 -10.20
CA THR A 10 -18.63 4.18 -10.92
C THR A 10 -18.24 5.62 -10.56
N ASP A 11 -19.16 6.59 -10.61
CA ASP A 11 -18.88 7.98 -10.25
C ASP A 11 -18.50 8.13 -8.78
N ALA A 12 -19.15 7.36 -7.91
CA ALA A 12 -18.82 7.35 -6.49
C ALA A 12 -17.39 6.85 -6.26
N LEU A 13 -16.98 5.78 -6.95
CA LEU A 13 -15.64 5.21 -6.86
C LEU A 13 -14.57 6.15 -7.43
N LEU A 14 -14.83 6.79 -8.58
CA LEU A 14 -13.91 7.76 -9.17
C LEU A 14 -13.67 8.97 -8.23
N ARG A 15 -14.72 9.47 -7.55
CA ARG A 15 -14.57 10.54 -6.55
C ARG A 15 -13.73 10.14 -5.34
N GLN A 16 -13.65 8.85 -5.02
CA GLN A 16 -12.79 8.33 -3.96
C GLN A 16 -11.35 8.07 -4.45
N GLY A 17 -11.04 8.42 -5.70
CA GLY A 17 -9.71 8.27 -6.29
C GLY A 17 -9.41 6.88 -6.84
N PHE A 18 -10.37 5.94 -6.85
CA PHE A 18 -10.16 4.65 -7.49
C PHE A 18 -9.90 4.82 -8.99
N GLY A 19 -8.90 4.12 -9.52
CA GLY A 19 -8.48 4.24 -10.92
C GLY A 19 -7.72 5.53 -11.27
N THR A 20 -7.47 6.40 -10.29
CA THR A 20 -6.59 7.55 -10.48
C THR A 20 -5.14 7.07 -10.50
N PRO A 21 -4.30 7.54 -11.44
CA PRO A 21 -2.89 7.18 -11.46
C PRO A 21 -2.20 7.63 -10.16
N PRO A 22 -1.14 6.91 -9.75
CA PRO A 22 -0.39 7.25 -8.54
C PRO A 22 0.20 8.67 -8.66
N ALA A 23 0.20 9.41 -7.54
CA ALA A 23 0.78 10.75 -7.49
C ALA A 23 2.30 10.78 -7.71
N ILE A 24 2.97 9.64 -7.48
CA ILE A 24 4.41 9.47 -7.70
C ILE A 24 4.61 8.47 -8.83
N ASP A 25 5.40 8.88 -9.83
CA ASP A 25 5.92 8.00 -10.87
C ASP A 25 7.15 7.25 -10.35
N VAL A 26 6.88 6.12 -9.68
CA VAL A 26 7.92 5.26 -9.10
C VAL A 26 8.93 4.74 -10.13
N PRO A 27 8.53 4.30 -11.36
CA PRO A 27 9.47 3.99 -12.42
C PRO A 27 10.50 5.10 -12.68
N THR A 28 10.06 6.36 -12.74
CA THR A 28 10.96 7.51 -12.92
C THR A 28 11.87 7.74 -11.71
N VAL A 29 11.35 7.59 -10.48
CA VAL A 29 12.17 7.70 -9.25
C VAL A 29 13.24 6.62 -9.17
N LEU A 30 12.91 5.41 -9.64
CA LEU A 30 13.80 4.27 -9.64
C LEU A 30 14.71 4.22 -10.88
N ALA A 31 14.56 5.13 -11.84
CA ALA A 31 15.45 5.20 -12.99
C ALA A 31 16.85 5.71 -12.57
N GLY A 32 17.86 4.85 -12.70
CA GLY A 32 19.26 5.17 -12.40
C GLY A 32 19.71 4.82 -10.98
N ASP A 33 20.77 5.49 -10.50
CA ASP A 33 21.49 5.09 -9.28
C ASP A 33 20.81 5.53 -7.96
N ARG A 34 19.64 6.17 -8.03
CA ARG A 34 18.91 6.71 -6.85
C ARG A 34 18.19 5.64 -6.04
N LYS A 35 18.13 4.38 -6.52
CA LYS A 35 17.46 3.26 -5.84
C LYS A 35 17.96 3.05 -4.40
N SER A 36 19.28 3.22 -4.18
CA SER A 36 19.87 3.05 -2.85
C SER A 36 19.38 4.11 -1.86
N GLU A 37 19.38 5.39 -2.25
CA GLU A 37 18.90 6.48 -1.40
C GLU A 37 17.41 6.37 -1.10
N PHE A 38 16.62 6.05 -2.13
CA PHE A 38 15.19 5.87 -1.98
C PHE A 38 14.87 4.65 -1.10
N GLY A 39 15.54 3.51 -1.34
CA GLY A 39 15.43 2.32 -0.50
C GLY A 39 15.82 2.59 0.95
N ALA A 40 16.87 3.38 1.20
CA ALA A 40 17.26 3.80 2.54
C ALA A 40 16.22 4.71 3.22
N ALA A 41 15.60 5.62 2.47
CA ALA A 41 14.51 6.45 2.98
C ALA A 41 13.29 5.61 3.38
N ILE A 42 12.88 4.65 2.54
CA ILE A 42 11.78 3.73 2.83
C ILE A 42 12.15 2.80 4.01
N GLY A 43 13.36 2.26 4.05
CA GLY A 43 13.82 1.41 5.17
C GLY A 43 13.76 2.11 6.52
N ARG A 44 14.14 3.39 6.58
CA ARG A 44 13.96 4.21 7.80
C ARG A 44 12.49 4.40 8.17
N ALA A 45 11.62 4.64 7.20
CA ALA A 45 10.18 4.75 7.46
C ALA A 45 9.62 3.42 8.02
N VAL A 46 10.06 2.29 7.48
CA VAL A 46 9.69 0.95 7.96
C VAL A 46 10.18 0.73 9.39
N ALA A 47 11.44 1.05 9.69
CA ALA A 47 12.00 0.94 11.04
C ALA A 47 11.21 1.77 12.07
N SER A 48 10.83 3.00 11.71
CA SER A 48 9.97 3.86 12.53
C SER A 48 8.60 3.24 12.76
N ALA A 49 7.98 2.68 11.72
CA ALA A 49 6.70 1.98 11.87
C ALA A 49 6.82 0.74 12.77
N CYS A 50 7.90 -0.04 12.64
CA CYS A 50 8.13 -1.22 13.48
C CYS A 50 8.32 -0.87 14.94
N THR A 51 8.94 0.28 15.23
CA THR A 51 9.09 0.78 16.61
C THR A 51 7.74 1.02 17.30
N VAL A 52 6.70 1.37 16.54
CA VAL A 52 5.36 1.70 17.08
C VAL A 52 4.44 0.49 17.08
N PHE A 53 4.44 -0.28 16.00
CA PHE A 53 3.43 -1.30 15.73
C PHE A 53 3.92 -2.74 15.90
N ASP A 54 5.24 -2.98 15.94
CA ASP A 54 5.88 -4.31 15.97
C ASP A 54 5.23 -5.35 15.03
N PRO A 55 5.11 -5.07 13.73
CA PRO A 55 4.44 -5.99 12.81
C PRO A 55 5.37 -7.16 12.46
N GLU A 56 4.79 -8.34 12.21
CA GLU A 56 5.54 -9.47 11.68
C GLU A 56 5.89 -9.33 10.19
N LEU A 57 5.14 -8.48 9.45
CA LEU A 57 5.26 -8.30 8.01
C LEU A 57 4.85 -6.88 7.59
N VAL A 58 5.65 -6.27 6.72
CA VAL A 58 5.33 -5.02 6.02
C VAL A 58 5.16 -5.31 4.54
N LEU A 59 3.96 -5.01 4.02
CA LEU A 59 3.61 -5.18 2.61
C LEU A 59 3.63 -3.85 1.88
N PHE A 60 4.34 -3.81 0.76
CA PHE A 60 4.33 -2.66 -0.14
C PHE A 60 3.30 -2.85 -1.25
N GLY A 61 2.28 -2.00 -1.26
CA GLY A 61 1.30 -1.93 -2.34
C GLY A 61 1.67 -0.92 -3.41
N GLY A 62 0.76 -0.77 -4.38
CA GLY A 62 0.88 0.24 -5.44
C GLY A 62 2.16 0.10 -6.26
N PRO A 63 2.63 1.20 -6.87
CA PRO A 63 3.79 1.15 -7.75
C PRO A 63 5.06 0.65 -7.06
N LEU A 64 5.23 0.89 -5.75
CA LEU A 64 6.39 0.37 -5.00
C LEU A 64 6.40 -1.16 -4.94
N GLY A 65 5.23 -1.77 -4.71
CA GLY A 65 5.08 -3.23 -4.76
C GLY A 65 5.35 -3.82 -6.15
N GLY A 66 5.17 -3.04 -7.22
CA GLY A 66 5.48 -3.45 -8.59
C GLY A 66 6.98 -3.52 -8.94
N HIS A 67 7.86 -3.07 -8.05
CA HIS A 67 9.31 -2.98 -8.30
C HIS A 67 10.09 -3.84 -7.28
N PRO A 68 10.20 -5.17 -7.49
CA PRO A 68 10.81 -6.07 -6.51
C PRO A 68 12.30 -5.81 -6.28
N ASP A 69 12.96 -5.12 -7.21
CA ASP A 69 14.37 -4.74 -7.16
C ASP A 69 14.68 -3.68 -6.09
N ILE A 70 13.68 -2.99 -5.54
CA ILE A 70 13.87 -2.05 -4.42
C ILE A 70 13.95 -2.75 -3.06
N LEU A 71 13.37 -3.96 -2.93
CA LEU A 71 13.28 -4.68 -1.64
C LEU A 71 14.65 -4.97 -1.01
N PRO A 72 15.70 -5.38 -1.76
CA PRO A 72 17.04 -5.54 -1.19
C PRO A 72 17.60 -4.26 -0.56
N HIS A 73 17.35 -3.09 -1.17
CA HIS A 73 17.81 -1.81 -0.63
C HIS A 73 17.07 -1.43 0.66
N ILE A 74 15.77 -1.75 0.74
CA ILE A 74 14.97 -1.55 1.95
C ILE A 74 15.49 -2.45 3.07
N ARG A 75 15.71 -3.75 2.80
CA ARG A 75 16.23 -4.72 3.77
C ARG A 75 17.58 -4.30 4.32
N ALA A 76 18.51 -3.90 3.46
CA ALA A 76 19.83 -3.43 3.87
C ALA A 76 19.76 -2.22 4.82
N ALA A 77 18.78 -1.34 4.65
CA ALA A 77 18.57 -0.20 5.54
C ALA A 77 17.95 -0.58 6.90
N GLN A 78 17.22 -1.70 6.98
CA GLN A 78 16.65 -2.21 8.23
C GLN A 78 17.70 -2.89 9.11
N ASP A 79 18.63 -3.63 8.50
CA ASP A 79 19.72 -4.33 9.21
C ASP A 79 20.56 -3.36 10.07
N GLY A 80 20.67 -2.09 9.66
CA GLY A 80 21.36 -1.04 10.42
C GLY A 80 20.49 -0.26 11.41
N ALA A 81 19.17 -0.42 11.39
CA ALA A 81 18.22 0.45 12.10
C ALA A 81 17.37 -0.28 13.16
N THR A 82 17.21 -1.59 13.07
CA THR A 82 16.34 -2.38 13.97
C THR A 82 17.05 -3.63 14.50
N PRO A 83 16.88 -3.99 15.79
CA PRO A 83 17.51 -5.20 16.35
C PRO A 83 17.06 -6.51 15.69
N ALA A 84 15.83 -6.54 15.16
CA ALA A 84 15.28 -7.66 14.42
C ALA A 84 14.71 -7.16 13.08
N ALA A 85 15.16 -7.76 11.99
CA ALA A 85 14.67 -7.41 10.66
C ALA A 85 13.22 -7.90 10.50
N VAL A 86 12.28 -6.96 10.33
CA VAL A 86 10.90 -7.30 9.95
C VAL A 86 10.85 -7.83 8.53
N ARG A 87 9.95 -8.78 8.27
CA ARG A 87 9.73 -9.28 6.91
C ARG A 87 9.15 -8.16 6.04
N VAL A 88 9.71 -7.97 4.87
CA VAL A 88 9.23 -7.02 3.86
C VAL A 88 8.99 -7.72 2.53
N ALA A 89 7.80 -7.51 1.96
CA ALA A 89 7.38 -8.11 0.70
C ALA A 89 6.52 -7.16 -0.14
N ALA A 90 6.44 -7.44 -1.43
CA ALA A 90 5.51 -6.79 -2.35
C ALA A 90 4.10 -7.39 -2.21
N GLY A 91 3.07 -6.57 -2.34
CA GLY A 91 1.69 -7.03 -2.40
C GLY A 91 1.36 -7.69 -3.73
N GLU A 92 0.61 -8.79 -3.69
CA GLU A 92 0.31 -9.62 -4.87
C GLU A 92 -1.01 -9.22 -5.57
N PHE A 93 -1.82 -8.39 -4.93
CA PHE A 93 -3.18 -8.08 -5.40
C PHE A 93 -3.25 -6.99 -6.50
N GLY A 94 -2.10 -6.40 -6.86
CA GLY A 94 -1.97 -5.42 -7.95
C GLY A 94 -2.86 -4.20 -7.81
N ASP A 95 -3.20 -3.57 -8.94
CA ASP A 95 -3.93 -2.29 -8.98
C ASP A 95 -5.36 -2.37 -8.43
N ALA A 96 -5.96 -3.56 -8.48
CA ALA A 96 -7.29 -3.79 -7.95
C ALA A 96 -7.31 -4.02 -6.43
N ALA A 97 -6.16 -4.08 -5.76
CA ALA A 97 -6.07 -4.38 -4.33
C ALA A 97 -6.95 -3.45 -3.46
N PRO A 98 -6.95 -2.11 -3.65
CA PRO A 98 -7.79 -1.22 -2.85
C PRO A 98 -9.28 -1.49 -3.04
N MET A 99 -9.72 -1.74 -4.29
CA MET A 99 -11.12 -2.05 -4.60
C MET A 99 -11.56 -3.38 -3.98
N ARG A 100 -10.72 -4.42 -4.11
CA ARG A 100 -10.99 -5.74 -3.54
C ARG A 100 -11.06 -5.69 -2.02
N GLY A 101 -10.13 -4.96 -1.39
CA GLY A 101 -10.11 -4.74 0.06
C GLY A 101 -11.36 -4.00 0.54
N ALA A 102 -11.76 -2.92 -0.15
CA ALA A 102 -12.97 -2.17 0.18
C ALA A 102 -14.24 -3.03 0.08
N LEU A 103 -14.37 -3.84 -0.97
CA LEU A 103 -15.51 -4.75 -1.12
C LEU A 103 -15.52 -5.83 -0.03
N ALA A 104 -14.38 -6.45 0.25
CA ALA A 104 -14.27 -7.45 1.31
C ALA A 104 -14.63 -6.86 2.68
N TRP A 105 -14.14 -5.66 2.97
CA TRP A 105 -14.44 -4.94 4.20
C TRP A 105 -15.93 -4.58 4.31
N ALA A 106 -16.56 -4.10 3.23
CA ALA A 106 -17.98 -3.77 3.23
C ALA A 106 -18.86 -5.00 3.51
N VAL A 107 -18.51 -6.16 2.92
CA VAL A 107 -19.22 -7.42 3.17
C VAL A 107 -19.05 -7.88 4.61
N ASP A 108 -17.83 -7.84 5.14
CA ASP A 108 -17.52 -8.24 6.51
C ASP A 108 -18.22 -7.33 7.53
N HIS A 109 -18.15 -6.01 7.32
CA HIS A 109 -18.82 -5.01 8.15
C HIS A 109 -20.34 -5.21 8.15
N GLY A 110 -20.95 -5.41 6.98
CA GLY A 110 -22.39 -5.66 6.86
C GLY A 110 -22.82 -6.95 7.57
N ARG A 111 -22.01 -8.02 7.48
CA ARG A 111 -22.26 -9.27 8.22
C ARG A 111 -22.18 -9.07 9.73
N GLY A 112 -21.17 -8.34 10.20
CA GLY A 112 -21.02 -8.00 11.61
C GLY A 112 -22.23 -7.26 12.18
N GLN A 113 -22.82 -6.35 11.39
CA GLN A 113 -24.04 -5.64 11.80
C GLN A 113 -25.31 -6.51 11.83
N LEU A 114 -25.40 -7.53 10.97
CA LEU A 114 -26.57 -8.41 10.91
C LEU A 114 -26.56 -9.51 11.98
N LEU A 115 -25.38 -9.85 12.49
CA LEU A 115 -25.18 -10.91 13.49
C LEU A 115 -25.04 -10.38 14.92
N ALA A 116 -25.03 -9.06 15.10
CA ALA A 116 -25.02 -8.37 16.40
C ALA A 116 -26.44 -8.09 16.89
#